data_AF-A0A928LWB8-F1
#
_entry.id   AF-A0A928LWB8-F1
#
_cell.length_a   1.000
_cell.length_b   1.000
_cell.length_c   1.000
_cell.angle_alpha   90.00
_cell.angle_beta   90.00
_cell.angle_gamma   90.00
#
_symmetry.space_group_name_H-M   'P 1'
#
loop_
_entity.id
_entity.type
_entity.pdbx_description
1 polymer ?
#
loop_
_entity_poly.entity_id
_entity_poly.type
_entity_poly.pdbx_seq_one_letter_code
_entity_poly.pdbx_strand_id
1 'polypeptide(L)'
;MKKKLPLSLCIAAVLLLAVSQLRGRVIGTVQGAEMEQIVVDGVTYVQNNDTGFSSIDRGRFLGRATAGDITFRLYSVKGDAEGKYLFRLWEWEGAFYERQD
;
A
#
# COMPACT_ATOMS: atom_id res chain seq x y z
N MET A 1 -2.58 -41.00 -22.92
CA MET A 1 -3.40 -39.92 -23.53
C MET A 1 -2.96 -38.58 -22.94
N LYS A 2 -2.41 -37.66 -23.74
CA LYS A 2 -1.95 -36.34 -23.26
C LYS A 2 -3.16 -35.40 -23.16
N LYS A 3 -3.62 -35.12 -21.94
CA LYS A 3 -4.72 -34.16 -21.69
C LYS A 3 -4.21 -32.75 -22.05
N LYS A 4 -4.75 -32.12 -23.10
CA LYS A 4 -4.43 -30.72 -23.43
C LYS A 4 -5.17 -29.84 -22.42
N LEU A 5 -4.44 -28.99 -21.69
CA LEU A 5 -5.09 -28.01 -20.82
C LEU A 5 -5.91 -27.03 -21.67
N PRO A 6 -7.13 -26.68 -21.24
CA PRO A 6 -7.96 -25.70 -21.95
C PRO A 6 -7.31 -24.30 -21.86
N LEU A 7 -7.25 -23.60 -22.99
CA LEU A 7 -6.63 -22.28 -23.12
C LEU A 7 -7.22 -21.25 -22.13
N SER A 8 -8.50 -21.38 -21.76
CA SER A 8 -9.16 -20.54 -20.75
C SER A 8 -8.57 -20.67 -19.35
N LEU A 9 -8.11 -21.87 -18.98
CA LEU A 9 -7.47 -22.11 -17.68
C LEU A 9 -6.07 -21.48 -17.62
N CYS A 10 -5.35 -21.46 -18.75
CA CYS A 10 -4.08 -20.75 -18.87
C CYS A 10 -4.26 -19.24 -18.75
N ILE A 11 -5.28 -18.66 -19.38
CA ILE A 11 -5.58 -17.21 -19.29
C ILE A 11 -5.95 -16.82 -17.85
N ALA A 12 -6.82 -17.59 -17.20
CA ALA A 12 -7.20 -17.35 -15.81
C ALA A 12 -5.99 -17.42 -14.86
N ALA A 13 -5.09 -18.39 -15.06
CA ALA A 13 -3.86 -18.52 -14.26
C ALA A 13 -2.90 -17.34 -14.47
N VAL A 14 -2.74 -16.86 -15.71
CA VAL A 14 -1.90 -15.68 -16.03
C VAL A 14 -2.48 -14.41 -15.40
N LEU A 15 -3.81 -14.21 -15.44
CA LEU A 15 -4.46 -13.09 -14.76
C LEU A 15 -4.27 -13.15 -13.24
N LEU A 16 -4.42 -14.33 -12.63
CA LEU A 16 -4.19 -14.54 -11.19
C LEU A 16 -2.74 -14.22 -10.79
N LEU A 17 -1.77 -14.60 -11.63
CA LEU A 17 -0.35 -14.29 -11.43
C LEU A 17 -0.04 -12.80 -11.60
N ALA A 18 -0.66 -12.13 -12.58
CA ALA A 18 -0.49 -10.69 -12.76
C ALA A 18 -1.04 -9.90 -11.56
N VAL A 19 -2.20 -10.32 -11.03
CA VAL A 19 -2.80 -9.71 -9.82
C VAL A 19 -1.96 -9.99 -8.57
N SER A 20 -1.29 -11.13 -8.47
CA SER A 20 -0.43 -11.44 -7.33
C SER A 20 0.87 -10.62 -7.32
N GLN A 21 1.44 -10.31 -8.50
CA GLN A 21 2.63 -9.45 -8.62
C GLN A 21 2.38 -8.01 -8.14
N LEU A 22 1.14 -7.54 -8.17
CA LEU A 22 0.77 -6.23 -7.64
C LEU A 22 0.78 -6.17 -6.11
N ARG A 23 0.59 -7.31 -5.40
CA ARG A 23 0.43 -7.37 -3.93
C ARG A 23 1.72 -7.19 -3.13
N GLY A 24 2.83 -6.81 -3.77
CA GLY A 24 4.10 -6.58 -3.09
C GLY A 24 4.94 -5.47 -3.69
N ARG A 25 4.40 -4.69 -4.64
CA ARG A 25 5.14 -3.64 -5.33
C ARG A 25 5.52 -2.54 -4.35
N VAL A 26 6.77 -2.07 -4.44
CA VAL A 26 7.17 -0.80 -3.84
C VAL A 26 6.55 0.31 -4.68
N ILE A 27 5.69 1.12 -4.05
CA ILE A 27 4.92 2.19 -4.67
C ILE A 27 5.37 3.58 -4.20
N GLY A 28 6.27 3.65 -3.22
CA GLY A 28 6.72 4.92 -2.68
C GLY A 28 7.98 4.83 -1.83
N THR A 29 8.40 5.98 -1.34
CA THR A 29 9.59 6.14 -0.50
C THR A 29 9.19 6.87 0.77
N VAL A 30 9.74 6.42 1.91
CA VAL A 30 9.59 7.08 3.20
C VAL A 30 10.81 7.96 3.43
N GLN A 31 10.59 9.19 3.87
CA GLN A 31 11.58 10.24 4.01
C GLN A 31 11.42 10.95 5.36
N GLY A 32 12.43 11.75 5.72
CA GLY A 32 12.47 12.48 6.97
C GLY A 32 13.26 11.77 8.07
N ALA A 33 13.71 12.54 9.05
CA ALA A 33 14.56 12.02 10.13
C ALA A 33 13.79 11.04 11.03
N GLU A 34 12.48 11.25 11.15
CA GLU A 34 11.55 10.45 11.95
C GLU A 34 10.53 9.72 11.07
N MET A 35 10.84 9.57 9.77
CA MET A 35 9.97 8.91 8.80
C MET A 35 8.64 9.63 8.61
N GLU A 36 8.62 10.95 8.81
CA GLU A 36 7.43 11.79 8.83
C GLU A 36 6.82 12.04 7.44
N GLN A 37 7.49 11.64 6.35
CA GLN A 37 7.01 11.84 4.98
C GLN A 37 6.97 10.55 4.18
N ILE A 38 5.94 10.39 3.35
CA ILE A 38 5.80 9.31 2.37
C ILE A 38 5.49 9.93 1.02
N VAL A 39 6.29 9.59 0.01
CA VAL A 39 6.06 10.00 -1.38
C VAL A 39 5.59 8.79 -2.17
N VAL A 40 4.37 8.84 -2.72
CA VAL A 40 3.77 7.79 -3.57
C VAL A 40 3.41 8.41 -4.91
N ASP A 41 3.97 7.89 -6.01
CA ASP A 41 3.72 8.39 -7.37
C ASP A 41 3.84 9.93 -7.51
N GLY A 42 4.79 10.54 -6.78
CA GLY A 42 5.02 12.00 -6.77
C GLY A 42 4.12 12.81 -5.83
N VAL A 43 3.16 12.17 -5.16
CA VAL A 43 2.29 12.78 -4.16
C VAL A 43 2.93 12.64 -2.78
N THR A 44 3.05 13.75 -2.06
CA THR A 44 3.61 13.79 -0.70
C THR A 44 2.50 13.64 0.33
N TYR A 45 2.74 12.75 1.29
CA TYR A 45 1.92 12.57 2.47
C TYR A 45 2.79 12.83 3.71
N VAL A 46 2.27 13.59 4.67
CA VAL A 46 2.96 13.93 5.92
C VAL A 46 2.25 13.28 7.09
N GLN A 47 3.01 12.76 8.05
CA GLN A 47 2.44 12.11 9.23
C GLN A 47 1.50 13.06 9.95
N ASN A 48 0.26 12.62 10.15
CA ASN A 48 -0.74 13.33 10.94
C ASN A 48 -1.43 12.31 11.86
N ASN A 49 -1.31 12.50 13.16
CA ASN A 49 -1.94 11.62 14.16
C ASN A 49 -3.31 12.12 14.62
N ASP A 50 -3.73 13.32 14.21
CA ASP A 50 -4.95 14.00 14.66
C ASP A 50 -6.05 13.92 13.58
N THR A 51 -6.32 12.68 13.11
CA THR A 51 -7.20 12.42 11.96
C THR A 51 -8.62 11.97 12.34
N GLY A 52 -8.83 11.63 13.62
CA GLY A 52 -10.05 10.97 14.09
C GLY A 52 -10.16 9.49 13.68
N PHE A 53 -9.19 8.95 12.95
CA PHE A 53 -9.12 7.53 12.61
C PHE A 53 -8.31 6.73 13.61
N SER A 54 -8.54 5.43 13.64
CA SER A 54 -7.79 4.47 14.44
C SER A 54 -7.34 3.28 13.60
N SER A 55 -6.48 2.41 14.15
CA SER A 55 -5.95 1.26 13.41
C SER A 55 -7.02 0.27 12.90
N ILE A 56 -8.25 0.29 13.46
CA ILE A 56 -9.39 -0.51 12.96
C ILE A 56 -9.89 -0.02 11.59
N ASP A 57 -9.65 1.26 11.30
CA ASP A 57 -10.01 1.93 10.07
C ASP A 57 -9.01 1.64 8.95
N ARG A 58 -7.99 0.80 9.20
CA ARG A 58 -7.12 0.27 8.15
C ARG A 58 -7.95 -0.42 7.07
N GLY A 59 -7.85 0.10 5.85
CA GLY A 59 -8.53 -0.37 4.66
C GLY A 59 -7.72 -1.41 3.89
N ARG A 60 -7.79 -1.31 2.55
CA ARG A 60 -7.13 -2.26 1.66
C ARG A 60 -5.63 -2.00 1.59
N PHE A 61 -4.86 -3.07 1.41
CA PHE A 61 -3.43 -2.96 1.12
C PHE A 61 -3.22 -2.29 -0.24
N LEU A 62 -2.34 -1.29 -0.29
CA LEU A 62 -2.02 -0.53 -1.49
C LEU A 62 -0.67 -0.95 -2.07
N GLY A 63 0.31 -1.22 -1.21
CA GLY A 63 1.66 -1.53 -1.63
C GLY A 63 2.67 -1.33 -0.50
N ARG A 64 3.94 -1.23 -0.86
CA ARG A 64 5.04 -0.99 0.08
C ARG A 64 5.69 0.37 -0.16
N ALA A 65 6.25 0.96 0.88
CA ALA A 65 7.19 2.06 0.75
C ALA A 65 8.48 1.72 1.49
N THR A 66 9.60 2.31 1.10
CA THR A 66 10.91 2.01 1.68
C THR A 66 11.64 3.25 2.19
N ALA A 67 12.39 3.10 3.29
CA ALA A 67 13.43 4.05 3.71
C ALA A 67 14.75 3.26 3.85
N GLY A 68 15.63 3.38 2.85
CA GLY A 68 16.78 2.47 2.74
C GLY A 68 16.33 1.01 2.69
N ASP A 69 16.82 0.19 3.61
CA ASP A 69 16.49 -1.23 3.72
C ASP A 69 15.18 -1.51 4.49
N ILE A 70 14.60 -0.49 5.12
CA ILE A 70 13.36 -0.65 5.89
C ILE A 70 12.16 -0.61 4.95
N THR A 71 11.26 -1.58 5.10
CA THR A 71 10.05 -1.72 4.28
C THR A 71 8.79 -1.53 5.11
N PHE A 72 7.92 -0.65 4.64
CA PHE A 72 6.64 -0.30 5.23
C PHE A 72 5.50 -0.83 4.37
N ARG A 73 4.40 -1.23 5.00
CA ARG A 73 3.15 -1.58 4.31
C ARG A 73 2.22 -0.38 4.31
N LEU A 74 1.71 -0.01 3.15
CA LEU A 74 0.76 1.10 2.98
C LEU A 74 -0.64 0.55 2.73
N TYR A 75 -1.61 1.17 3.40
CA TYR A 75 -3.02 0.84 3.33
C TYR A 75 -3.84 2.09 3.09
N SER A 76 -4.99 1.94 2.43
CA SER A 76 -6.03 2.98 2.42
C SER A 76 -6.65 3.11 3.81
N VAL A 77 -7.39 4.19 4.05
CA VAL A 77 -8.19 4.38 5.27
C VAL A 77 -9.68 4.20 4.95
N LYS A 78 -10.42 3.45 5.79
CA LYS A 78 -11.88 3.29 5.67
C LYS A 78 -12.55 4.61 6.05
N GLY A 79 -13.58 5.01 5.31
CA GLY A 79 -14.25 6.29 5.52
C GLY A 79 -13.58 7.48 4.83
N ASP A 80 -12.33 7.34 4.36
CA ASP A 80 -11.65 8.32 3.51
C ASP A 80 -11.91 8.03 2.02
N ALA A 81 -13.05 8.52 1.52
CA ALA A 81 -13.43 8.32 0.12
C ALA A 81 -12.55 9.12 -0.87
N GLU A 82 -11.93 10.21 -0.41
CA GLU A 82 -11.13 11.13 -1.23
C GLU A 82 -9.66 10.71 -1.36
N GLY A 83 -9.26 9.65 -0.65
CA GLY A 83 -7.88 9.15 -0.62
C GLY A 83 -6.91 10.19 -0.06
N LYS A 84 -7.39 10.98 0.90
CA LYS A 84 -6.61 12.01 1.58
C LYS A 84 -5.60 11.40 2.53
N TYR A 85 -5.87 10.22 3.08
CA TYR A 85 -5.07 9.58 4.10
C TYR A 85 -4.48 8.23 3.67
N LEU A 86 -3.28 7.97 4.16
CA LEU A 86 -2.62 6.67 4.12
C LEU A 86 -2.42 6.16 5.55
N PHE A 87 -2.54 4.85 5.72
CA PHE A 87 -2.09 4.18 6.93
C PHE A 87 -0.81 3.38 6.64
N ARG A 88 0.27 3.75 7.31
CA ARG A 88 1.58 3.09 7.26
C ARG A 88 1.66 2.10 8.40
N LEU A 89 2.12 0.88 8.11
CA LEU A 89 2.36 -0.16 9.11
C LEU A 89 3.79 -0.70 8.99
N TRP A 90 4.52 -0.64 10.09
CA TRP A 90 5.84 -1.24 10.27
C TRP A 90 5.80 -2.22 11.43
N GLU A 91 6.02 -3.51 11.17
CA GLU A 91 5.81 -4.56 12.18
C GLU A 91 4.43 -4.44 12.86
N TRP A 92 4.39 -3.93 14.10
CA TRP A 92 3.20 -3.64 14.90
C TRP A 92 2.87 -2.14 15.01
N GLU A 93 3.78 -1.25 14.63
CA GLU A 93 3.62 0.20 14.74
C GLU A 93 2.88 0.77 13.52
N GLY A 94 1.79 1.48 13.79
CA GLY A 94 0.96 2.11 12.78
C GLY A 94 0.96 3.63 12.90
N ALA A 95 0.94 4.33 11.77
CA ALA A 95 0.80 5.79 11.73
C ALA A 95 -0.01 6.23 10.52
N PHE A 96 -0.70 7.36 10.66
CA PHE A 96 -1.47 7.98 9.60
C PHE A 96 -0.68 9.09 8.93
N TYR A 97 -0.89 9.24 7.62
CA TYR A 97 -0.28 10.29 6.82
C TYR A 97 -1.36 10.95 5.98
N GLU A 98 -1.29 12.27 5.89
CA GLU A 98 -2.24 13.10 5.17
C GLU A 98 -1.57 13.70 3.93
N ARG A 99 -2.27 13.62 2.80
CA ARG A 99 -1.85 14.22 1.53
C ARG A 99 -1.62 15.72 1.71
N GLN A 100 -0.47 16.20 1.27
CA GLN A 100 -0.19 17.62 1.14
C GLN A 100 -0.40 17.99 -0.33
N ASP A 101 -1.24 19.00 -0.57
CA ASP A 101 -1.46 19.58 -1.89
C ASP A 101 -0.36 20.60 -2.26
#